data_AF-A0AAQ4D1M2-F1
#
_entry.id   AF-A0AAQ4D1M2-F1
#
_cell.length_a   1.000
_cell.length_b   1.000
_cell.length_c   1.000
_cell.angle_alpha   90.00
_cell.angle_beta   90.00
_cell.angle_gamma   90.00
#
_symmetry.space_group_name_H-M   'P 1'
#
loop_
_entity.id
_entity.type
_entity.pdbx_description
1 polymer ?
#
loop_
_entity_poly.entity_id
_entity_poly.type
_entity_poly.pdbx_seq_one_letter_code
_entity_poly.pdbx_strand_id
1 'polypeptide(L)'
;MAARESDEMTELTAEMDVCAPYDDSLLNLLLLEEYCLLKKKKALLELPSPRRWWVRPIWENRKQESEFHTAMPLLMNGDTEYFQKYYRMSSEKFEELHSLVEGPLTKLFVVREPIPSRARLAMTLRYMASGMQIQDVAMAFRVGISTASNIIRETCKVLWQVLQPIFLKVRCRQQKNVNVLLPNLFR
;
A
#
# COMPACT_ATOMS: atom_id res chain seq x y z
N MET A 1 -38.13 -51.98 -52.62
CA MET A 1 -36.78 -51.37 -52.69
C MET A 1 -36.33 -50.97 -51.28
N ALA A 2 -36.18 -51.93 -50.37
CA ALA A 2 -35.80 -51.63 -48.97
C ALA A 2 -35.19 -52.88 -48.29
N ALA A 3 -34.32 -53.60 -49.00
CA ALA A 3 -33.65 -54.80 -48.47
C ALA A 3 -32.27 -55.04 -49.12
N ARG A 4 -31.61 -53.98 -49.60
CA ARG A 4 -30.27 -54.07 -50.25
C ARG A 4 -29.29 -52.99 -49.81
N GLU A 5 -29.64 -52.14 -48.83
CA GLU A 5 -28.76 -51.04 -48.36
C GLU A 5 -28.15 -51.31 -46.97
N SER A 6 -28.48 -52.43 -46.32
CA SER A 6 -27.96 -52.75 -44.98
C SER A 6 -26.67 -53.58 -44.97
N ASP A 7 -26.32 -54.25 -46.07
CA ASP A 7 -25.17 -55.17 -46.12
C ASP A 7 -23.86 -54.50 -46.57
N GLU A 8 -23.91 -53.30 -47.15
CA GLU A 8 -22.71 -52.58 -47.64
C GLU A 8 -22.01 -51.76 -46.54
N MET A 9 -22.67 -51.52 -45.41
CA MET A 9 -22.12 -50.74 -44.28
C MET A 9 -21.34 -51.58 -43.25
N THR A 10 -21.38 -52.90 -43.36
CA THR A 10 -20.69 -53.84 -42.44
C THR A 10 -19.30 -54.26 -42.89
N GLU A 11 -18.91 -54.02 -44.16
CA GLU A 11 -17.58 -54.39 -44.67
C GLU A 11 -16.56 -53.24 -44.68
N LEU A 12 -16.99 -52.00 -44.46
CA LEU A 12 -16.09 -50.82 -44.43
C LEU A 12 -15.43 -50.54 -43.07
N THR A 13 -15.76 -51.30 -42.02
CA THR A 13 -15.14 -51.15 -40.69
C THR A 13 -13.92 -52.06 -40.49
N ALA A 14 -13.53 -52.85 -41.51
CA ALA A 14 -12.49 -53.88 -41.37
C ALA A 14 -11.08 -53.48 -41.83
N GLU A 15 -10.88 -52.29 -42.43
CA GLU A 15 -9.57 -51.89 -42.98
C GLU A 15 -9.16 -50.49 -42.52
N MET A 16 -9.05 -50.27 -41.20
CA MET A 16 -8.27 -49.14 -40.65
C MET A 16 -7.52 -49.57 -39.38
N ASP A 17 -6.79 -50.68 -39.49
CA ASP A 17 -5.75 -51.04 -38.53
C ASP A 17 -4.48 -50.25 -38.87
N VAL A 18 -4.45 -48.97 -38.47
CA VAL A 18 -3.19 -48.21 -38.31
C VAL A 18 -3.06 -47.86 -36.83
N CYS A 19 -2.87 -48.89 -36.01
CA CYS A 19 -2.35 -48.72 -34.67
C CYS A 19 -0.84 -48.42 -34.76
N ALA A 20 -0.50 -47.21 -35.20
CA ALA A 20 0.77 -46.63 -34.77
C ALA A 20 0.54 -46.20 -33.32
N PRO A 21 1.26 -46.75 -32.32
CA PRO A 21 1.11 -46.29 -30.95
C PRO A 21 1.57 -44.84 -30.94
N TYR A 22 0.61 -43.93 -30.86
CA TYR A 22 0.90 -42.53 -30.62
C TYR A 22 1.76 -42.49 -29.36
N ASP A 23 3.01 -42.09 -29.51
CA ASP A 23 4.01 -42.13 -28.45
C ASP A 23 3.51 -41.25 -27.30
N ASP A 24 2.95 -41.89 -26.28
CA ASP A 24 2.30 -41.25 -25.13
C ASP A 24 3.31 -40.36 -24.38
N SER A 25 4.61 -40.64 -24.56
CA SER A 25 5.70 -39.81 -24.06
C SER A 25 5.80 -38.46 -24.79
N LEU A 26 5.56 -38.43 -26.11
CA LEU A 26 5.51 -37.20 -26.91
C LEU A 26 4.25 -36.39 -26.60
N LEU A 27 3.10 -37.06 -26.41
CA LEU A 27 1.84 -36.42 -26.00
C LEU A 27 1.97 -35.74 -24.65
N ASN A 28 2.55 -36.43 -23.67
CA ASN A 28 2.77 -35.90 -22.33
C ASN A 28 3.79 -34.75 -22.33
N LEU A 29 4.82 -34.79 -23.18
CA LEU A 29 5.78 -33.69 -23.34
C LEU A 29 5.09 -32.43 -23.90
N LEU A 30 4.28 -32.58 -24.94
CA LEU A 30 3.47 -31.51 -25.55
C LEU A 30 2.48 -30.89 -24.54
N LEU A 31 1.77 -31.73 -23.79
CA LEU A 31 0.85 -31.29 -22.73
C LEU A 31 1.59 -30.55 -21.60
N LEU A 32 2.77 -31.01 -21.23
CA LEU A 32 3.60 -30.36 -20.21
C LEU A 32 4.10 -28.99 -20.68
N GLU A 33 4.51 -28.89 -21.95
CA GLU A 33 4.94 -27.64 -22.57
C GLU A 33 3.80 -26.62 -22.64
N GLU A 34 2.62 -27.05 -23.08
CA GLU A 34 1.42 -26.21 -23.11
C GLU A 34 1.01 -25.74 -21.71
N TYR A 35 1.01 -26.65 -20.73
CA TYR A 35 0.76 -26.31 -19.32
C TYR A 35 1.76 -25.26 -18.80
N CYS A 36 3.05 -25.41 -19.13
CA CYS A 36 4.08 -24.45 -18.75
C CYS A 36 3.86 -23.08 -19.39
N LEU A 37 3.45 -23.03 -20.66
CA LEU A 37 3.11 -21.79 -21.37
C LEU A 37 1.88 -21.10 -20.76
N LEU A 38 0.83 -21.85 -20.44
CA LEU A 38 -0.36 -21.34 -19.76
C LEU A 38 -0.03 -20.78 -18.37
N LYS A 39 0.83 -21.47 -17.61
CA LYS A 39 1.29 -21.01 -16.30
C LYS A 39 2.09 -19.70 -16.40
N LYS A 40 2.99 -19.57 -17.40
CA LYS A 40 3.72 -18.32 -17.68
C LYS A 40 2.79 -17.19 -18.09
N LYS A 41 1.82 -17.44 -18.97
CA LYS A 41 0.82 -16.44 -19.41
C LYS A 41 -0.04 -15.96 -18.25
N LYS A 42 -0.49 -16.87 -17.38
CA LYS A 42 -1.24 -16.53 -16.16
C LYS A 42 -0.39 -15.67 -15.21
N ALA A 43 0.87 -16.05 -14.98
CA ALA A 43 1.80 -15.27 -14.17
C ALA A 43 2.04 -13.85 -14.74
N LEU A 44 2.15 -13.71 -16.06
CA LEU A 44 2.28 -12.42 -16.75
C LEU A 44 1.01 -11.56 -16.63
N LEU A 45 -0.18 -12.17 -16.66
CA LEU A 45 -1.46 -11.49 -16.46
C LEU A 45 -1.68 -11.07 -15.00
N GLU A 46 -1.10 -11.81 -14.05
CA GLU A 46 -1.10 -11.47 -12.62
C GLU A 46 -0.08 -10.36 -12.28
N LEU A 47 0.83 -10.01 -13.20
CA LEU A 47 1.74 -8.88 -12.97
C LEU A 47 0.95 -7.57 -12.89
N PRO A 48 1.30 -6.67 -11.95
CA PRO A 48 0.73 -5.34 -11.92
C PRO A 48 0.97 -4.63 -13.25
N SER A 49 -0.10 -4.09 -13.84
CA SER A 49 0.01 -3.23 -15.01
C SER A 49 1.03 -2.10 -14.72
N PRO A 50 1.90 -1.76 -15.69
CA PRO A 50 2.86 -0.68 -15.51
C PRO A 50 2.13 0.58 -15.06
N ARG A 51 2.62 1.19 -13.98
CA ARG A 51 1.98 2.40 -13.44
C ARG A 51 2.02 3.49 -14.50
N ARG A 52 0.85 4.05 -14.83
CA ARG A 52 0.74 5.22 -15.73
C ARG A 52 1.62 6.38 -15.25
N TRP A 53 1.78 6.54 -13.94
CA TRP A 53 2.56 7.61 -13.32
C TRP A 53 3.42 7.09 -12.17
N TRP A 54 4.71 7.41 -12.16
CA TRP A 54 5.60 7.18 -11.01
C TRP A 54 5.27 8.14 -9.85
N VAL A 55 5.07 9.42 -10.20
CA VAL A 55 4.52 10.51 -9.40
C VAL A 55 3.52 11.23 -10.30
N ARG A 56 2.36 11.63 -9.78
CA ARG A 56 1.41 12.42 -10.60
C ARG A 56 1.96 13.84 -10.77
N PRO A 57 1.77 14.49 -11.92
CA PRO A 57 2.30 15.84 -12.17
C PRO A 57 1.92 16.87 -11.10
N ILE A 58 0.70 16.78 -10.57
CA ILE A 58 0.20 17.65 -9.49
C ILE A 58 0.98 17.56 -8.17
N TRP A 59 1.82 16.54 -7.99
CA TRP A 59 2.66 16.32 -6.81
C TRP A 59 4.16 16.60 -7.05
N GLU A 60 4.56 16.96 -8.26
CA GLU A 60 5.97 17.19 -8.60
C GLU A 60 6.52 18.40 -7.83
N ASN A 61 5.76 19.49 -7.76
CA ASN A 61 6.14 20.74 -7.10
C ASN A 61 5.91 20.74 -5.58
N ARG A 62 5.89 19.59 -4.90
CA ARG A 62 5.63 19.49 -3.44
C ARG A 62 6.51 20.44 -2.61
N LYS A 63 7.79 20.59 -2.97
CA LYS A 63 8.73 21.45 -2.23
C LYS A 63 8.37 22.94 -2.27
N GLN A 64 7.60 23.37 -3.27
CA GLN A 64 7.24 24.76 -3.48
C GLN A 64 5.76 25.04 -3.19
N GLU A 65 4.89 24.04 -3.36
CA GLU A 65 3.43 24.25 -3.33
C GLU A 65 2.72 23.51 -2.19
N SER A 66 3.40 22.64 -1.44
CA SER A 66 2.74 21.98 -0.30
C SER A 66 2.60 22.93 0.88
N GLU A 67 1.51 22.76 1.61
CA GLU A 67 1.21 23.53 2.82
C GLU A 67 2.37 23.52 3.83
N PHE A 68 3.08 22.40 3.93
CA PHE A 68 4.24 22.28 4.80
C PHE A 68 5.40 23.20 4.40
N HIS A 69 5.61 23.43 3.12
CA HIS A 69 6.70 24.27 2.64
C HIS A 69 6.29 25.75 2.49
N THR A 70 4.99 26.03 2.31
CA THR A 70 4.47 27.39 2.11
C THR A 70 3.87 27.99 3.38
N ALA A 71 2.78 27.42 3.88
CA ALA A 71 2.01 27.98 4.99
C ALA A 71 2.69 27.74 6.34
N MET A 72 3.23 26.55 6.58
CA MET A 72 3.80 26.18 7.88
C MET A 72 4.88 27.16 8.39
N PRO A 73 5.88 27.58 7.60
CA PRO A 73 6.89 28.53 8.07
C PRO A 73 6.31 29.90 8.42
N LEU A 74 5.31 30.36 7.67
CA LEU A 74 4.60 31.62 7.92
C LEU A 74 3.80 31.56 9.23
N LEU A 75 3.19 30.40 9.51
CA LEU A 75 2.45 30.17 10.74
C LEU A 75 3.38 30.03 11.96
N MET A 76 4.51 29.33 11.81
CA MET A 76 5.43 29.11 12.93
C MET A 76 6.13 30.38 13.39
N ASN A 77 6.51 31.26 12.46
CA ASN A 77 7.32 32.45 12.75
C ASN A 77 6.55 33.77 12.72
N GLY A 78 5.36 33.79 12.11
CA GLY A 78 4.54 34.99 11.94
C GLY A 78 3.33 35.00 12.85
N ASP A 79 2.37 34.10 12.59
CA ASP A 79 1.08 34.06 13.28
C ASP A 79 0.95 32.81 14.17
N THR A 80 1.54 32.90 15.35
CA THR A 80 1.55 31.81 16.34
C THR A 80 0.16 31.49 16.88
N GLU A 81 -0.75 32.47 16.94
CA GLU A 81 -2.15 32.24 17.35
C GLU A 81 -2.88 31.37 16.34
N TYR A 82 -2.73 31.69 15.05
CA TYR A 82 -3.30 30.88 13.99
C TYR A 82 -2.66 29.50 13.94
N PHE A 83 -1.34 29.39 14.13
CA PHE A 83 -0.67 28.09 14.27
C PHE A 83 -1.32 27.22 15.36
N GLN A 84 -1.53 27.81 16.54
CA GLN A 84 -2.15 27.10 17.66
C GLN A 84 -3.58 26.68 17.36
N LYS A 85 -4.37 27.52 16.70
CA LYS A 85 -5.71 27.15 16.23
C LYS A 85 -5.65 26.01 15.20
N TYR A 86 -4.67 26.04 14.32
CA TYR A 86 -4.54 25.15 13.18
C TYR A 86 -4.07 23.75 13.55
N TYR A 87 -3.09 23.65 14.46
CA TYR A 87 -2.50 22.39 14.94
C TYR A 87 -2.95 21.97 16.35
N ARG A 88 -3.75 22.81 17.03
CA ARG A 88 -4.18 22.62 18.45
C ARG A 88 -3.00 22.54 19.43
N MET A 89 -1.85 23.10 19.07
CA MET A 89 -0.63 23.13 19.89
C MET A 89 0.25 24.34 19.52
N SER A 90 1.08 24.84 20.43
CA SER A 90 2.03 25.91 20.12
C SER A 90 3.18 25.42 19.24
N SER A 91 3.84 26.33 18.52
CA SER A 91 5.01 26.01 17.68
C SER A 91 6.16 25.42 18.50
N GLU A 92 6.40 25.96 19.70
CA GLU A 92 7.38 25.43 20.65
C GLU A 92 7.09 23.97 21.03
N LYS A 93 5.84 23.66 21.37
CA LYS A 93 5.44 22.28 21.71
C LYS A 93 5.49 21.35 20.51
N PHE A 94 5.25 21.86 19.31
CA PHE A 94 5.43 21.08 18.09
C PHE A 94 6.89 20.68 17.90
N GLU A 95 7.82 21.60 18.13
CA GLU A 95 9.26 21.35 18.04
C GLU A 95 9.76 20.40 19.13
N GLU A 96 9.33 20.61 20.38
CA GLU A 96 9.58 19.65 21.48
C GLU A 96 9.09 18.24 21.11
N LEU A 97 7.85 18.12 20.62
CA LEU A 97 7.28 16.84 20.22
C LEU A 97 8.07 16.21 19.07
N HIS A 98 8.43 17.01 18.06
CA HIS A 98 9.20 16.55 16.91
C HIS A 98 10.55 15.98 17.34
N SER A 99 11.26 16.64 18.26
CA SER A 99 12.55 16.17 18.78
C SER A 99 12.47 14.76 19.40
N LEU A 100 11.34 14.40 20.02
CA LEU A 100 11.13 13.09 20.63
C LEU A 100 10.86 11.98 19.59
N VAL A 101 10.21 12.33 18.48
CA VAL A 101 9.78 11.36 17.46
C VAL A 101 10.65 11.39 16.19
N GLU A 102 11.61 12.29 16.10
CA GLU A 102 12.40 12.52 14.88
C GLU A 102 13.12 11.25 14.42
N GLY A 103 13.81 10.56 15.32
CA GLY A 103 14.52 9.32 15.03
C GLY A 103 13.64 8.27 14.34
N PRO A 104 12.57 7.78 14.99
CA PRO A 104 11.69 6.76 14.40
C PRO A 104 10.90 7.21 13.16
N LEU A 105 10.69 8.52 12.97
CA LEU A 105 9.99 9.05 11.78
C LEU A 105 10.90 9.33 10.58
N THR A 106 12.20 9.43 10.82
CA THR A 106 13.19 9.66 9.77
C THR A 106 13.34 8.40 8.93
N LYS A 107 13.24 8.55 7.61
CA LYS A 107 13.42 7.44 6.67
C LYS A 107 14.67 7.72 5.84
N LEU A 108 15.37 6.65 5.49
CA LEU A 108 16.52 6.71 4.61
C LEU A 108 16.08 6.97 3.17
N PHE A 109 16.94 7.62 2.42
CA PHE A 109 16.80 7.75 0.98
C PHE A 109 17.11 6.38 0.35
N VAL A 110 16.13 5.81 -0.37
CA VAL A 110 16.32 4.52 -1.06
C VAL A 110 16.09 4.70 -2.55
N VAL A 111 14.83 4.88 -2.96
CA VAL A 111 14.44 5.04 -4.38
C VAL A 111 13.91 6.45 -4.66
N ARG A 112 13.38 7.11 -3.63
CA ARG A 112 12.79 8.45 -3.71
C ARG A 112 13.20 9.24 -2.49
N GLU A 113 13.23 10.56 -2.62
CA GLU A 113 13.41 11.44 -1.48
C GLU A 113 12.27 11.23 -0.48
N PRO A 114 12.59 10.82 0.76
CA PRO A 114 11.58 10.59 1.76
C PRO A 114 10.93 11.91 2.17
N ILE A 115 9.65 11.84 2.56
CA ILE A 115 8.99 12.99 3.20
C ILE A 115 9.69 13.23 4.54
N PRO A 116 10.11 14.48 4.85
CA PRO A 116 10.85 14.76 6.07
C PRO A 116 10.00 14.44 7.31
N SER A 117 10.66 14.04 8.40
CA SER A 117 10.02 13.65 9.66
C SER A 117 9.07 14.74 10.17
N ARG A 118 9.49 16.01 10.09
CA ARG A 118 8.68 17.18 10.48
C ARG A 118 7.40 17.30 9.65
N ALA A 119 7.46 17.09 8.34
CA ALA A 119 6.27 17.12 7.47
C ALA A 119 5.33 15.94 7.75
N ARG A 120 5.86 14.76 8.07
CA ARG A 120 5.04 13.61 8.49
C ARG A 120 4.27 13.90 9.76
N LEU A 121 4.94 14.48 10.76
CA LEU A 121 4.31 14.86 12.01
C LEU A 121 3.24 15.95 11.78
N ALA A 122 3.56 17.01 11.05
CA ALA A 122 2.62 18.08 10.71
C ALA A 122 1.38 17.54 9.99
N MET A 123 1.55 16.68 8.99
CA MET A 123 0.42 16.05 8.27
C MET A 123 -0.50 15.27 9.20
N THR A 124 0.07 14.54 10.15
CA THR A 124 -0.67 13.71 11.10
C THR A 124 -1.43 14.56 12.10
N LEU A 125 -0.76 15.57 12.68
CA LEU A 125 -1.38 16.50 13.61
C LEU A 125 -2.48 17.29 12.93
N ARG A 126 -2.27 17.71 11.66
CA ARG A 126 -3.31 18.37 10.88
C ARG A 126 -4.54 17.47 10.76
N TYR A 127 -4.35 16.20 10.38
CA TYR A 127 -5.45 15.23 10.30
C TYR A 127 -6.20 15.06 11.63
N MET A 128 -5.46 14.91 12.74
CA MET A 128 -6.04 14.74 14.08
C MET A 128 -6.76 16.00 14.60
N ALA A 129 -6.21 17.19 14.31
CA ALA A 129 -6.73 18.47 14.78
C ALA A 129 -7.96 18.94 13.99
N SER A 130 -8.00 18.68 12.68
CA SER A 130 -9.05 19.16 11.79
C SER A 130 -10.20 18.18 11.60
N GLY A 131 -9.96 16.87 11.75
CA GLY A 131 -10.95 15.83 11.45
C GLY A 131 -11.30 15.72 9.95
N MET A 132 -10.47 16.29 9.07
CA MET A 132 -10.67 16.25 7.62
C MET A 132 -10.50 14.85 7.04
N GLN A 133 -11.02 14.63 5.84
CA GLN A 133 -10.75 13.39 5.12
C GLN A 133 -9.28 13.30 4.71
N ILE A 134 -8.75 12.08 4.64
CA ILE A 134 -7.34 11.84 4.27
C ILE A 134 -7.04 12.41 2.87
N GLN A 135 -8.01 12.40 1.95
CA GLN A 135 -7.84 12.95 0.61
C GLN A 135 -7.53 14.45 0.61
N ASP A 136 -8.14 15.22 1.51
CA ASP A 136 -7.96 16.66 1.59
C ASP A 136 -6.60 17.00 2.18
N VAL A 137 -6.20 16.26 3.23
CA VAL A 137 -4.85 16.36 3.81
C VAL A 137 -3.79 15.95 2.79
N ALA A 138 -4.02 14.87 2.06
CA ALA A 138 -3.12 14.40 1.01
C ALA A 138 -2.94 15.46 -0.09
N MET A 139 -4.03 16.10 -0.50
CA MET A 139 -4.02 17.20 -1.47
C MET A 139 -3.21 18.39 -0.94
N ALA A 140 -3.47 18.85 0.29
CA ALA A 140 -2.80 20.00 0.88
C ALA A 140 -1.28 19.81 1.04
N PHE A 141 -0.86 18.60 1.43
CA PHE A 141 0.56 18.25 1.57
C PHE A 141 1.20 17.78 0.27
N ARG A 142 0.45 17.71 -0.84
CA ARG A 142 0.90 17.25 -2.17
C ARG A 142 1.46 15.83 -2.15
N VAL A 143 0.73 14.91 -1.53
CA VAL A 143 1.12 13.50 -1.35
C VAL A 143 -0.01 12.59 -1.85
N GLY A 144 0.34 11.40 -2.34
CA GLY A 144 -0.68 10.40 -2.72
C GLY A 144 -1.50 9.93 -1.51
N ILE A 145 -2.79 9.68 -1.70
CA ILE A 145 -3.73 9.30 -0.62
C ILE A 145 -3.24 8.08 0.18
N SER A 146 -2.78 7.04 -0.51
CA SER A 146 -2.23 5.83 0.13
C SER A 146 -0.99 6.13 0.96
N THR A 147 -0.10 6.98 0.44
CA THR A 147 1.10 7.42 1.15
C THR A 147 0.74 8.25 2.38
N ALA A 148 -0.21 9.18 2.28
CA ALA A 148 -0.69 9.97 3.41
C ALA A 148 -1.31 9.08 4.50
N SER A 149 -2.17 8.13 4.11
CA SER A 149 -2.77 7.16 5.04
C SER A 149 -1.72 6.33 5.78
N ASN A 150 -0.72 5.82 5.05
CA ASN A 150 0.38 5.06 5.66
C ASN A 150 1.20 5.92 6.61
N ILE A 151 1.50 7.17 6.23
CA ILE A 151 2.23 8.11 7.08
C ILE A 151 1.46 8.35 8.39
N ILE A 152 0.18 8.70 8.30
CA ILE A 152 -0.68 8.96 9.48
C ILE A 152 -0.72 7.75 10.41
N ARG A 153 -0.82 6.54 9.85
CA ARG A 153 -0.81 5.30 10.65
C ARG A 153 0.53 5.07 11.33
N GLU A 154 1.64 5.21 10.59
CA GLU A 154 2.99 5.04 11.12
C GLU A 154 3.31 6.06 12.22
N THR A 155 2.97 7.33 12.00
CA THR A 155 3.22 8.41 12.95
C THR A 155 2.38 8.26 14.21
N CYS A 156 1.10 7.90 14.10
CA CYS A 156 0.27 7.60 15.27
C CYS A 156 0.86 6.47 16.13
N LYS A 157 1.38 5.42 15.49
CA LYS A 157 2.05 4.31 16.19
C LYS A 157 3.30 4.79 16.92
N VAL A 158 4.14 5.58 16.26
CA VAL A 158 5.35 6.16 16.86
C VAL A 158 5.00 7.09 18.01
N LEU A 159 4.02 7.98 17.83
CA LEU A 159 3.53 8.89 18.88
C LEU A 159 3.08 8.11 20.10
N TRP A 160 2.30 7.04 19.92
CA TRP A 160 1.88 6.19 21.03
C TRP A 160 3.07 5.57 21.76
N GLN A 161 4.01 4.95 21.03
CA GLN A 161 5.17 4.29 21.62
C GLN A 161 6.06 5.24 22.42
N VAL A 162 6.23 6.48 21.95
CA VAL A 162 7.08 7.49 22.60
C VAL A 162 6.35 8.18 23.75
N LEU A 163 5.09 8.59 23.56
CA LEU A 163 4.36 9.41 24.53
C LEU A 163 3.72 8.60 25.67
N GLN A 164 3.27 7.37 25.40
CA GLN A 164 2.65 6.52 26.42
C GLN A 164 3.53 6.37 27.68
N PRO A 165 4.81 5.99 27.61
CA PRO A 165 5.61 5.81 28.82
C PRO A 165 5.89 7.13 29.57
N ILE A 166 5.89 8.27 28.87
CA ILE A 166 6.17 9.58 29.46
C ILE A 166 4.95 10.12 30.21
N PHE A 167 3.77 10.03 29.60
CA PHE A 167 2.58 10.74 30.07
C PHE A 167 1.52 9.82 30.69
N LEU A 168 1.49 8.54 30.34
CA LEU A 168 0.51 7.58 30.85
C LEU A 168 1.17 6.67 31.88
N LYS A 169 1.02 7.01 33.17
CA LYS A 169 1.38 6.11 34.27
C LYS A 169 0.54 4.83 34.16
N VAL A 170 1.14 3.74 33.71
CA VAL A 170 0.48 2.44 33.71
C VAL A 170 0.17 2.09 35.16
N ARG A 171 -1.11 2.03 35.51
CA ARG A 171 -1.53 1.41 36.77
C ARG A 171 -1.19 -0.07 36.63
N CYS A 172 -0.10 -0.54 37.25
CA CYS A 172 0.19 -1.95 37.40
C CYS A 172 -0.92 -2.62 38.23
N ARG A 173 -1.99 -3.06 37.58
CA ARG A 173 -2.89 -4.09 38.10
C ARG A 173 -2.36 -5.39 37.50
N GLN A 174 -1.66 -6.17 38.33
CA GLN A 174 -1.08 -7.49 38.07
C GLN A 174 -1.19 -7.98 36.62
N GLN A 175 -0.05 -8.01 35.92
CA GLN A 175 0.09 -8.63 34.60
C GLN A 175 -0.39 -10.08 34.64
N LYS A 176 -1.66 -10.30 34.27
CA LYS A 176 -2.07 -11.56 33.65
C LYS A 176 -1.71 -11.41 32.17
N ASN A 177 -0.76 -12.23 31.72
CA ASN A 177 -0.28 -12.38 30.34
C ASN A 177 -1.25 -11.80 29.29
N VAL A 178 -0.96 -10.60 28.79
CA VAL A 178 -1.62 -10.07 27.59
C VAL A 178 -0.75 -10.43 26.39
N ASN A 179 -0.66 -11.74 26.14
CA ASN A 179 -0.16 -12.28 24.88
C ASN A 179 -1.32 -12.88 24.10
N VAL A 180 -2.47 -12.19 24.05
CA VAL A 180 -3.53 -12.51 23.11
C VAL A 180 -4.32 -11.23 22.79
N LEU A 181 -4.52 -11.00 21.48
CA LEU A 181 -5.51 -10.14 20.85
C LEU A 181 -5.25 -8.63 20.80
N LEU A 182 -4.57 -8.18 19.75
CA LEU A 182 -5.08 -7.11 18.86
C LEU A 182 -4.48 -7.22 17.44
N PRO A 183 -4.90 -8.18 16.60
CA PRO A 183 -4.85 -7.96 15.16
C PRO A 183 -6.13 -7.21 14.75
N ASN A 184 -5.98 -6.10 14.01
CA ASN A 184 -7.03 -5.44 13.22
C ASN A 184 -7.83 -4.28 13.86
N LEU A 185 -7.16 -3.31 14.49
CA LEU A 185 -7.60 -1.91 14.32
C LEU A 185 -6.70 -1.28 13.25
N PHE A 186 -7.30 -0.63 12.26
CA PHE A 186 -6.69 -0.18 11.00
C PHE A 186 -6.52 -1.28 9.95
N ARG A 187 -7.64 -1.80 9.45
CA ARG A 187 -7.71 -2.18 8.03
C ARG A 187 -8.35 -1.01 7.29
#